data_AF-Q9FV12-F1
#
_entry.id   AF-Q9FV12-F1
#
_cell.length_a   1.000
_cell.length_b   1.000
_cell.length_c   1.000
_cell.angle_alpha   90.00
_cell.angle_beta   90.00
_cell.angle_gamma   90.00
#
_symmetry.space_group_name_H-M   'P 1'
#
loop_
_entity.id
_entity.type
_entity.pdbx_description
1 polymer ?
#
loop_
_entity_poly.entity_id
_entity_poly.type
_entity_poly.pdbx_seq_one_letter_code
_entity_poly.pdbx_strand_id
1 'polypeptide(L)'
;GRAVSFDEVFEELHRFKRDGKLGAWVEPRAEATHVGFKRRVEEWYQSQPASEVGSSTQPTVEEVNSLFLEEVGGPKKGRTYGLGSQYSSGPVKSGLRPTPCSSSQDPEVVDALQRKVAMLEEQRASDREQMRLLQEERASDRAQLSQLMNLVKDLASKRRSNRESDSDETD
;
A
#
# COMPACT_ATOMS: atom_id res chain seq x y z
N GLY A 1 -21.79 19.19 12.72
CA GLY A 1 -20.59 18.78 11.95
C GLY A 1 -20.29 19.87 10.94
N ARG A 2 -19.01 20.06 10.58
CA ARG A 2 -18.59 21.01 9.53
C ARG A 2 -19.11 20.54 8.16
N ALA A 3 -19.57 21.47 7.31
CA ALA A 3 -19.90 21.16 5.92
C ALA A 3 -18.61 20.83 5.14
N VAL A 4 -18.58 19.66 4.51
CA VAL A 4 -17.43 19.16 3.73
C VAL A 4 -17.62 19.58 2.27
N SER A 5 -16.60 20.16 1.66
CA SER A 5 -16.63 20.54 0.25
C SER A 5 -16.33 19.35 -0.68
N PHE A 6 -16.73 19.46 -1.93
CA PHE A 6 -16.42 18.48 -2.98
C PHE A 6 -14.93 18.33 -3.21
N ASP A 7 -14.15 19.42 -3.06
CA ASP A 7 -12.69 19.39 -3.11
C ASP A 7 -12.09 18.49 -2.01
N GLU A 8 -12.57 18.61 -0.77
CA GLU A 8 -12.09 17.80 0.36
C GLU A 8 -12.40 16.32 0.16
N VAL A 9 -13.61 15.99 -0.30
CA VAL A 9 -14.00 14.62 -0.69
C VAL A 9 -13.12 14.11 -1.83
N PHE A 10 -12.83 14.97 -2.82
CA PHE A 10 -12.03 14.61 -3.97
C PHE A 10 -10.59 14.28 -3.59
N GLU A 11 -9.95 15.12 -2.76
CA GLU A 11 -8.60 14.88 -2.24
C GLU A 11 -8.55 13.58 -1.44
N GLU A 12 -9.54 13.32 -0.59
CA GLU A 12 -9.61 12.10 0.19
C GLU A 12 -9.68 10.84 -0.69
N LEU A 13 -10.43 10.89 -1.79
CA LEU A 13 -10.63 9.75 -2.68
C LEU A 13 -9.50 9.58 -3.72
N HIS A 14 -8.78 10.65 -4.09
CA HIS A 14 -7.83 10.65 -5.21
C HIS A 14 -6.39 10.91 -4.80
N ARG A 15 -6.09 10.89 -3.51
CA ARG A 15 -4.70 10.93 -3.01
C ARG A 15 -4.38 9.67 -2.23
N PHE A 16 -3.21 9.13 -2.47
CA PHE A 16 -2.70 8.01 -1.67
C PHE A 16 -2.54 8.47 -0.22
N LYS A 17 -3.06 7.70 0.74
CA LYS A 17 -2.75 7.93 2.16
C LYS A 17 -1.55 7.06 2.52
N ARG A 18 -0.47 7.69 3.00
CA ARG A 18 0.69 7.02 3.61
C ARG A 18 0.89 7.61 5.00
N ASP A 19 0.90 6.77 6.02
CA ASP A 19 1.09 7.17 7.42
C ASP A 19 0.14 8.31 7.88
N GLY A 20 -1.12 8.26 7.43
CA GLY A 20 -2.14 9.26 7.77
C GLY A 20 -1.99 10.63 7.07
N LYS A 21 -1.01 10.79 6.18
CA LYS A 21 -0.81 12.02 5.40
C LYS A 21 -1.28 11.84 3.95
N LEU A 22 -1.87 12.91 3.39
CA LEU A 22 -2.21 12.98 1.97
C LEU A 22 -0.91 12.96 1.14
N GLY A 23 -0.74 11.90 0.37
CA GLY A 23 0.39 11.66 -0.52
C GLY A 23 0.13 12.13 -1.94
N ALA A 24 0.74 11.44 -2.91
CA ALA A 24 0.62 11.73 -4.33
C ALA A 24 -0.80 11.47 -4.87
N TRP A 25 -1.14 12.12 -5.98
CA TRP A 25 -2.38 11.87 -6.72
C TRP A 25 -2.39 10.45 -7.29
N VAL A 26 -3.56 9.81 -7.27
CA VAL A 26 -3.76 8.44 -7.79
C VAL A 26 -3.54 8.39 -9.30
N GLU A 27 -3.92 9.45 -10.03
CA GLU A 27 -3.75 9.53 -11.47
C GLU A 27 -3.48 10.98 -11.94
N PRO A 28 -2.82 11.19 -13.09
CA PRO A 28 -2.52 12.52 -13.62
C PRO A 28 -3.77 13.39 -13.85
N ARG A 29 -4.90 12.74 -14.20
CA ARG A 29 -6.17 13.44 -14.38
C ARG A 29 -6.65 14.09 -13.09
N ALA A 30 -6.48 13.42 -11.95
CA ALA A 30 -6.94 13.95 -10.66
C ALA A 30 -6.13 15.18 -10.25
N GLU A 31 -4.81 15.13 -10.47
CA GLU A 31 -3.94 16.28 -10.28
C GLU A 31 -4.34 17.45 -11.17
N ALA A 32 -4.55 17.20 -12.47
CA ALA A 32 -4.95 18.23 -13.42
C ALA A 32 -6.30 18.88 -13.05
N THR A 33 -7.29 18.08 -12.66
CA THR A 33 -8.60 18.56 -12.17
C THR A 33 -8.45 19.42 -10.93
N HIS A 34 -7.68 18.96 -9.93
CA HIS A 34 -7.48 19.75 -8.72
C HIS A 34 -6.78 21.08 -9.03
N VAL A 35 -5.70 21.06 -9.83
CA VAL A 35 -4.99 22.28 -10.24
C VAL A 35 -5.92 23.25 -10.98
N GLY A 36 -6.73 22.76 -11.92
CA GLY A 36 -7.69 23.58 -12.65
C GLY A 36 -8.77 24.18 -11.74
N PHE A 37 -9.27 23.39 -10.80
CA PHE A 37 -10.21 23.86 -9.78
C PHE A 37 -9.62 24.97 -8.90
N LYS A 38 -8.39 24.80 -8.38
CA LYS A 38 -7.73 25.85 -7.58
C LYS A 38 -7.54 27.14 -8.38
N ARG A 39 -7.22 27.03 -9.67
CA ARG A 39 -7.14 28.19 -10.56
C ARG A 39 -8.51 28.89 -10.70
N ARG A 40 -9.60 28.14 -10.89
CA ARG A 40 -10.94 28.74 -10.97
C ARG A 40 -11.35 29.43 -9.67
N VAL A 41 -11.00 28.85 -8.51
CA VAL A 41 -11.24 29.49 -7.21
C VAL A 41 -10.47 30.82 -7.10
N GLU A 42 -9.23 30.85 -7.56
CA GLU A 42 -8.44 32.09 -7.60
C GLU A 42 -9.07 33.13 -8.55
N GLU A 43 -9.46 32.72 -9.76
CA GLU A 43 -10.16 33.59 -10.72
C GLU A 43 -11.47 34.15 -10.13
N TRP A 44 -12.21 33.33 -9.37
CA TRP A 44 -13.40 33.77 -8.67
C TRP A 44 -13.08 34.88 -7.67
N TYR A 45 -12.03 34.74 -6.86
CA TYR A 45 -11.60 35.79 -5.92
C TYR A 45 -11.23 37.09 -6.65
N GLN A 46 -10.52 37.00 -7.78
CA GLN A 46 -10.13 38.18 -8.57
C GLN A 46 -11.32 38.86 -9.24
N SER A 47 -12.38 38.11 -9.54
CA SER A 47 -13.61 38.65 -10.12
C SER A 47 -14.53 39.34 -9.10
N GLN A 48 -14.28 39.15 -7.80
CA GLN A 48 -15.10 39.78 -6.77
C GLN A 48 -14.89 41.30 -6.77
N PRO A 49 -15.96 42.09 -6.61
CA PRO A 49 -15.81 43.53 -6.46
C PRO A 49 -14.94 43.81 -5.23
N ALA A 50 -14.03 44.79 -5.34
CA ALA A 50 -13.26 45.26 -4.20
C ALA A 50 -14.24 45.72 -3.13
N SER A 51 -14.42 44.89 -2.09
CA SER A 51 -15.35 45.19 -0.99
C SER A 51 -14.86 46.46 -0.31
N GLU A 52 -15.54 47.57 -0.58
CA GLU A 52 -15.54 48.70 0.35
C GLU A 52 -16.13 48.16 1.66
N VAL A 53 -15.31 48.18 2.72
CA VAL A 53 -15.68 47.83 4.10
C VAL A 53 -15.84 46.33 4.40
N GLY A 54 -14.70 45.65 4.62
CA GLY A 54 -14.52 44.68 5.71
C GLY A 54 -15.31 43.36 5.68
N SER A 55 -16.07 43.06 4.63
CA SER A 55 -16.74 41.77 4.49
C SER A 55 -15.78 40.75 3.88
N SER A 56 -15.43 39.72 4.66
CA SER A 56 -14.59 38.61 4.19
C SER A 56 -15.26 37.91 3.02
N THR A 57 -14.71 38.09 1.82
CA THR A 57 -15.21 37.54 0.55
C THR A 57 -14.79 36.07 0.39
N GLN A 58 -14.89 35.26 1.44
CA GLN A 58 -14.66 33.83 1.29
C GLN A 58 -15.86 33.18 0.59
N PRO A 59 -15.64 32.32 -0.41
CA PRO A 59 -16.71 31.60 -1.06
C PRO A 59 -17.35 30.65 -0.06
N THR A 60 -18.67 30.60 -0.10
CA THR A 60 -19.48 29.61 0.60
C THR A 60 -19.15 28.20 0.09
N VAL A 61 -19.46 27.16 0.88
CA VAL A 61 -19.21 25.77 0.47
C VAL A 61 -19.98 25.44 -0.81
N GLU A 62 -21.17 26.00 -0.99
CA GLU A 62 -22.00 25.86 -2.18
C GLU A 62 -21.35 26.49 -3.42
N GLU A 63 -20.75 27.68 -3.28
CA GLU A 63 -19.99 28.33 -4.36
C GLU A 63 -18.73 27.52 -4.71
N VAL A 64 -17.97 27.08 -3.71
CA VAL A 64 -16.80 26.20 -3.89
C VAL A 64 -17.19 24.92 -4.64
N ASN A 65 -18.30 24.28 -4.25
CA ASN A 65 -18.81 23.08 -4.91
C ASN A 65 -19.26 23.34 -6.34
N SER A 66 -19.83 24.52 -6.61
CA SER A 66 -20.24 24.93 -7.95
C SER A 66 -19.03 25.13 -8.87
N LEU A 67 -17.97 25.80 -8.39
CA LEU A 67 -16.71 25.98 -9.12
C LEU A 67 -16.02 24.63 -9.39
N PHE A 68 -16.08 23.71 -8.44
CA PHE A 68 -15.59 22.34 -8.63
C PHE A 68 -16.37 21.62 -9.72
N LEU A 69 -17.71 21.71 -9.67
CA LEU A 69 -18.57 21.07 -10.63
C LEU A 69 -18.35 21.59 -12.05
N GLU A 70 -18.09 22.89 -12.19
CA GLU A 70 -17.72 23.50 -13.46
C GLU A 70 -16.38 22.97 -14.00
N GLU A 71 -15.38 22.74 -13.13
CA GLU A 71 -14.07 22.20 -13.53
C GLU A 71 -14.18 20.78 -14.08
N VAL A 72 -14.96 19.94 -13.42
CA VAL A 72 -15.13 18.54 -13.83
C VAL A 72 -16.14 18.37 -14.97
N GLY A 73 -16.76 19.46 -15.44
CA GLY A 73 -17.73 19.46 -16.55
C GLY A 73 -19.13 18.97 -16.16
N GLY A 74 -19.49 19.07 -14.87
CA GLY A 74 -20.80 18.70 -14.38
C GLY A 74 -21.02 17.20 -14.15
N PRO A 75 -22.21 16.82 -13.64
CA PRO A 75 -22.56 15.42 -13.46
C PRO A 75 -22.90 14.78 -14.82
N LYS A 76 -22.08 13.82 -15.28
CA LYS A 76 -22.36 13.05 -16.48
C LYS A 76 -23.14 11.78 -16.12
N LYS A 77 -24.33 11.60 -16.70
CA LYS A 77 -25.27 10.51 -16.32
C LYS A 77 -25.55 10.48 -14.81
N GLY A 78 -25.65 11.65 -14.18
CA GLY A 78 -25.93 11.77 -12.75
C GLY A 78 -24.73 11.62 -11.83
N ARG A 79 -23.54 11.29 -12.37
CA ARG A 79 -22.32 11.08 -11.60
C ARG A 79 -21.30 12.16 -11.90
N THR A 80 -20.81 12.80 -10.85
CA THR A 80 -19.69 13.74 -10.95
C THR A 80 -18.39 12.97 -10.80
N TYR A 81 -17.40 13.27 -11.64
CA TYR A 81 -16.08 12.65 -11.52
C TYR A 81 -15.49 12.94 -10.14
N GLY A 82 -14.97 11.88 -9.53
CA GLY A 82 -14.21 11.94 -8.29
C GLY A 82 -14.97 12.20 -6.99
N LEU A 83 -16.31 12.27 -7.01
CA LEU A 83 -17.13 12.44 -5.80
C LEU A 83 -17.78 11.13 -5.31
N GLY A 84 -17.38 9.95 -5.79
CA GLY A 84 -17.98 8.68 -5.34
C GLY A 84 -19.50 8.56 -5.62
N SER A 85 -20.14 7.52 -5.05
CA SER A 85 -21.56 7.25 -5.33
C SER A 85 -22.51 8.05 -4.45
N GLN A 86 -22.08 8.44 -3.26
CA GLN A 86 -22.93 9.14 -2.28
C GLN A 86 -23.21 10.61 -2.65
N TYR A 87 -22.51 11.16 -3.64
CA TYR A 87 -22.70 12.54 -4.14
C TYR A 87 -23.25 12.57 -5.59
N SER A 88 -23.87 11.47 -6.04
CA SER A 88 -24.52 11.36 -7.35
C SER A 88 -25.92 11.98 -7.32
N SER A 89 -26.11 13.14 -7.96
CA SER A 89 -27.38 13.90 -7.97
C SER A 89 -28.32 13.57 -9.14
N GLY A 90 -28.03 12.55 -9.96
CA GLY A 90 -28.88 12.20 -11.10
C GLY A 90 -30.29 11.75 -10.69
N PRO A 91 -31.33 12.03 -11.50
CA PRO A 91 -32.62 11.37 -11.32
C PRO A 91 -32.37 9.88 -11.42
N VAL A 92 -32.50 9.19 -10.29
CA VAL A 92 -32.69 7.75 -10.26
C VAL A 92 -33.87 7.51 -11.19
N LYS A 93 -33.62 6.99 -12.39
CA LYS A 93 -34.73 6.56 -13.26
C LYS A 93 -35.53 5.58 -12.40
N SER A 94 -36.71 6.05 -12.00
CA SER A 94 -37.71 5.33 -11.24
C SER A 94 -37.79 3.89 -11.74
N GLY A 95 -37.55 2.93 -10.85
CA GLY A 95 -37.70 1.50 -11.12
C GLY A 95 -36.64 0.60 -10.51
N LEU A 96 -35.41 1.07 -10.33
CA LEU A 96 -34.37 0.30 -9.65
C LEU A 96 -34.07 0.96 -8.31
N ARG A 97 -34.64 0.38 -7.25
CA ARG A 97 -34.18 0.51 -5.86
C ARG A 97 -32.65 0.66 -5.88
N PRO A 98 -32.04 1.56 -5.07
CA PRO A 98 -30.61 1.54 -4.89
C PRO A 98 -30.26 0.10 -4.57
N THR A 99 -29.60 -0.60 -5.49
CA THR A 99 -29.01 -1.87 -5.12
C THR A 99 -28.09 -1.47 -3.99
N PRO A 100 -28.31 -1.94 -2.74
CA PRO A 100 -27.22 -1.85 -1.80
C PRO A 100 -26.05 -2.46 -2.54
N CYS A 101 -24.89 -1.78 -2.58
CA CYS A 101 -23.66 -2.47 -2.94
C CYS A 101 -23.60 -3.64 -1.97
N SER A 102 -24.09 -4.78 -2.45
CA SER A 102 -24.24 -5.97 -1.64
C SER A 102 -22.84 -6.57 -1.64
N SER A 103 -21.96 -5.99 -0.83
CA SER A 103 -21.06 -6.83 -0.08
C SER A 103 -21.86 -7.48 1.05
N SER A 104 -22.94 -8.18 0.70
CA SER A 104 -23.27 -9.41 1.40
C SER A 104 -22.09 -10.33 1.08
N GLN A 105 -20.97 -10.13 1.78
CA GLN A 105 -19.96 -11.16 1.86
C GLN A 105 -20.70 -12.35 2.44
N ASP A 106 -20.92 -13.35 1.59
CA ASP A 106 -21.53 -14.59 2.03
C ASP A 106 -20.72 -15.08 3.23
N PRO A 107 -21.32 -15.18 4.43
CA PRO A 107 -20.59 -15.58 5.63
C PRO A 107 -19.90 -16.94 5.41
N GLU A 108 -20.45 -17.80 4.56
CA GLU A 108 -19.86 -19.09 4.20
C GLU A 108 -18.54 -18.92 3.41
N VAL A 109 -18.46 -17.92 2.52
CA VAL A 109 -17.24 -17.61 1.76
C VAL A 109 -16.17 -17.01 2.67
N VAL A 110 -16.56 -16.16 3.61
CA VAL A 110 -15.63 -15.58 4.60
C VAL A 110 -15.09 -16.68 5.51
N ASP A 111 -15.94 -17.55 6.02
CA ASP A 111 -15.54 -18.68 6.87
C ASP A 111 -14.66 -19.68 6.11
N ALA A 112 -14.97 -19.96 4.83
CA ALA A 112 -14.16 -20.82 3.98
C ALA A 112 -12.76 -20.23 3.72
N LEU A 113 -12.68 -18.91 3.50
CA LEU A 113 -11.40 -18.23 3.34
C LEU A 113 -10.61 -18.22 4.65
N GLN A 114 -11.24 -17.94 5.78
CA GLN A 114 -10.58 -17.97 7.09
C GLN A 114 -10.02 -19.36 7.41
N ARG A 115 -10.78 -20.43 7.16
CA ARG A 115 -10.30 -21.82 7.29
C ARG A 115 -9.11 -22.09 6.38
N LYS A 116 -9.15 -21.62 5.13
CA LYS A 116 -8.03 -21.78 4.19
C LYS A 116 -6.78 -21.03 4.64
N VAL A 117 -6.93 -19.83 5.19
CA VAL A 117 -5.80 -19.07 5.75
C VAL A 117 -5.17 -19.83 6.91
N ALA A 118 -5.97 -20.32 7.86
CA ALA A 118 -5.47 -21.10 9.00
C ALA A 118 -4.68 -22.34 8.56
N MET A 119 -5.20 -23.12 7.61
CA MET A 119 -4.48 -24.28 7.06
C MET A 119 -3.14 -23.90 6.40
N LEU A 120 -3.11 -22.80 5.65
CA LEU A 120 -1.88 -22.35 4.99
C LEU A 120 -0.83 -21.85 5.99
N GLU A 121 -1.27 -21.22 7.08
CA GLU A 121 -0.38 -20.79 8.15
C GLU A 121 0.23 -21.98 8.91
N GLU A 122 -0.57 -23.00 9.19
CA GLU A 122 -0.11 -24.25 9.79
C GLU A 122 0.89 -24.97 8.89
N GLN A 123 0.59 -25.11 7.60
CA GLN A 123 1.53 -25.70 6.63
C GLN A 123 2.86 -24.94 6.60
N ARG A 124 2.81 -23.60 6.57
CA ARG A 124 4.01 -22.76 6.61
C ARG A 124 4.79 -22.89 7.91
N ALA A 125 4.12 -23.16 9.04
CA ALA A 125 4.81 -23.42 10.30
C ALA A 125 5.54 -24.77 10.25
N SER A 126 4.87 -25.82 9.76
CA SER A 126 5.46 -27.15 9.59
C SER A 126 6.66 -27.13 8.63
N ASP A 127 6.52 -26.49 7.47
CA ASP A 127 7.59 -26.37 6.47
C ASP A 127 8.81 -25.65 7.05
N ARG A 128 8.59 -24.60 7.85
CA ARG A 128 9.67 -23.87 8.54
C ARG A 128 10.41 -24.76 9.54
N GLU A 129 9.70 -25.60 10.27
CA GLU A 129 10.30 -26.53 11.22
C GLU A 129 11.12 -27.61 10.51
N GLN A 130 10.59 -28.20 9.43
CA GLN A 130 11.32 -29.18 8.62
C GLN A 130 12.61 -28.58 8.03
N MET A 131 12.53 -27.34 7.51
CA MET A 131 13.70 -26.63 7.00
C MET A 131 14.74 -26.39 8.10
N ARG A 132 14.31 -26.11 9.33
CA ARG A 132 15.21 -25.94 10.47
C ARG A 132 15.92 -27.23 10.83
N LEU A 133 15.20 -28.35 10.91
CA LEU A 133 15.77 -29.67 11.20
C LEU A 133 16.80 -30.08 10.13
N LEU A 134 16.47 -29.90 8.85
CA LEU A 134 17.40 -30.17 7.75
C LEU A 134 18.64 -29.28 7.79
N GLN A 135 18.51 -28.03 8.25
CA GLN A 135 19.67 -27.14 8.43
C GLN A 135 20.55 -27.59 9.60
N GLU A 136 19.98 -28.01 10.72
CA GLU A 136 20.72 -28.53 11.88
C GLU A 136 21.49 -29.81 11.52
N GLU A 137 20.84 -30.74 10.80
CA GLU A 137 21.49 -31.96 10.28
C GLU A 137 22.66 -31.60 9.34
N ARG A 138 22.42 -30.74 8.34
CA ARG A 138 23.47 -30.28 7.42
C ARG A 138 24.62 -29.55 8.14
N ALA A 139 24.32 -28.79 9.19
CA ALA A 139 25.32 -28.11 9.98
C ALA A 139 26.17 -29.11 10.79
N SER A 140 25.54 -30.14 11.36
CA SER A 140 26.21 -31.24 12.04
C SER A 140 27.16 -32.00 11.10
N ASP A 141 26.66 -32.43 9.94
CA ASP A 141 27.48 -33.13 8.94
C ASP A 141 28.67 -32.29 8.49
N ARG A 142 28.43 -30.99 8.24
CA ARG A 142 29.49 -30.06 7.87
C ARG A 142 30.54 -29.92 8.98
N ALA A 143 30.13 -29.90 10.25
CA ALA A 143 31.04 -29.85 11.37
C ALA A 143 31.87 -31.13 11.50
N GLN A 144 31.25 -32.31 11.34
CA GLN A 144 31.95 -33.60 11.35
C GLN A 144 32.99 -33.68 10.22
N LEU A 145 32.62 -33.28 9.00
CA LEU A 145 33.56 -33.21 7.87
C LEU A 145 34.73 -32.26 8.17
N SER A 146 34.46 -31.11 8.78
CA SER A 146 35.52 -30.17 9.18
C SER A 146 36.45 -30.79 10.22
N GLN A 147 35.94 -31.56 11.18
CA GLN A 147 36.76 -32.24 12.18
C GLN A 147 37.66 -33.30 11.53
N LEU A 148 37.12 -34.13 10.64
CA LEU A 148 37.90 -35.11 9.88
C LEU A 148 39.00 -34.44 9.05
N MET A 149 38.67 -33.34 8.38
CA MET A 149 39.65 -32.58 7.59
C MET A 149 40.79 -32.04 8.45
N ASN A 150 40.54 -31.63 9.69
CA ASN A 150 41.59 -31.20 10.61
C ASN A 150 42.48 -32.36 11.05
N LEU A 151 41.89 -33.51 11.43
CA LEU A 151 42.66 -34.72 11.79
C LEU A 151 43.57 -35.20 10.65
N VAL A 152 43.08 -35.16 9.41
CA VAL A 152 43.88 -35.52 8.23
C VAL A 152 45.05 -34.55 8.04
N LYS A 153 44.83 -33.24 8.22
CA LYS A 153 45.91 -32.24 8.16
C LYS A 153 46.95 -32.45 9.26
N ASP A 154 46.52 -32.75 10.48
CA ASP A 154 47.42 -33.02 11.61
C ASP A 154 48.27 -34.26 11.36
N LEU A 155 47.66 -35.34 10.86
CA LEU A 155 48.38 -36.56 10.51
C LEU A 155 49.39 -36.33 9.36
N ALA A 156 48.99 -35.59 8.33
CA ALA A 156 49.87 -35.24 7.21
C ALA A 156 51.06 -34.38 7.67
N SER A 157 50.82 -33.45 8.60
CA SER A 157 51.86 -32.59 9.19
C SER A 157 52.81 -33.40 10.06
N LYS A 158 52.29 -34.33 10.86
CA LYS A 158 53.10 -35.23 11.70
C LYS A 158 53.96 -36.19 10.87
N ARG A 159 53.44 -36.71 9.77
CA ARG A 159 54.22 -37.54 8.83
C ARG A 159 55.34 -36.75 8.14
N ARG A 160 55.12 -35.47 7.82
CA ARG A 160 56.15 -34.62 7.22
C ARG A 160 57.29 -34.33 8.21
N SER A 161 56.95 -33.95 9.43
CA SER A 161 57.93 -33.70 10.49
C SER A 161 58.76 -34.94 10.84
N ASN A 162 58.15 -36.13 10.89
CA ASN A 162 58.89 -37.37 11.20
C ASN A 162 59.89 -37.76 10.10
N ARG A 163 59.67 -37.33 8.85
CA ARG A 163 60.57 -37.62 7.73
C ARG A 163 61.78 -36.68 7.69
N GLU A 164 61.61 -35.44 8.16
CA GLU A 164 62.70 -34.48 8.29
C GLU A 164 63.63 -34.83 9.46
N SER A 165 63.11 -35.41 10.56
CA SER A 165 63.94 -35.84 11.70
C SER A 165 64.81 -37.08 11.44
N ASP A 166 64.40 -37.99 10.57
CA ASP A 166 65.20 -39.17 10.18
C ASP A 166 66.31 -38.83 9.15
N SER A 167 66.37 -37.59 8.67
CA SER A 167 67.32 -37.14 7.63
C SER A 167 68.65 -36.59 8.19
N ASP A 168 68.71 -36.31 9.49
CA ASP A 168 69.86 -35.67 10.15
C ASP A 168 70.80 -36.68 10.88
N GLU A 169 70.59 -37.99 10.72
CA GLU A 169 71.34 -39.04 11.44
C GLU A 169 72.16 -39.96 10.52
N THR A 170 72.72 -39.41 9.45
CA THR A 170 73.80 -40.06 8.68
C THR A 170 74.87 -39.05 8.26
N ASP A 171 75.91 -38.91 9.11
CA ASP A 171 77.23 -38.38 8.74
C ASP A 171 78.29 -39.25 9.43
#